data_AF-A0A951EZT7-F1
#
_entry.id   AF-A0A951EZT7-F1
#
_cell.length_a   1.000
_cell.length_b   1.000
_cell.length_c   1.000
_cell.angle_alpha   90.00
_cell.angle_beta   90.00
_cell.angle_gamma   90.00
#
_symmetry.space_group_name_H-M   'P 1'
#
loop_
_entity.id
_entity.type
_entity.pdbx_description
1 polymer ?
#
loop_
_entity_poly.entity_id
_entity_poly.type
_entity_poly.pdbx_seq_one_letter_code
_entity_poly.pdbx_strand_id
1 'polypeptide(L)'
;MVVYPVLTVSPKILPVLDPEFQPAALWNRAYRQAVASAGGSKLALALERGGGAVSVFRTEVLPHHGANVPLNQRYLERLLKFLLWQKGGYRVTVGGDPEIARWLQEVYGPKGPRAFDYRFLGEQVNRRPLEIEASAFERVPGGKETAVPLGRHLDGYRIGFDLGASDRKCAAVVGGKVIFSEEVPWDPS
;
A
#
# COMPACT_ATOMS: atom_id res chain seq x y z
N MET A 1 -30.59 -2.87 -6.54
CA MET A 1 -29.34 -2.40 -7.18
C MET A 1 -29.09 -0.97 -6.71
N VAL A 2 -28.14 -0.75 -5.81
CA VAL A 2 -27.77 0.60 -5.38
C VAL A 2 -26.87 1.18 -6.47
N VAL A 3 -27.37 2.19 -7.19
CA VAL A 3 -26.59 2.92 -8.18
C VAL A 3 -25.70 3.89 -7.41
N TYR A 4 -24.42 3.53 -7.25
CA TYR A 4 -23.43 4.44 -6.69
C TYR A 4 -23.23 5.61 -7.66
N PRO A 5 -23.00 6.84 -7.19
CA PRO A 5 -22.41 7.87 -8.03
C PRO A 5 -21.03 7.37 -8.45
N VAL A 6 -20.86 7.02 -9.72
CA VAL A 6 -19.59 6.54 -10.25
C VAL A 6 -18.82 7.74 -10.77
N LEU A 7 -17.63 7.96 -10.24
CA LEU A 7 -16.61 8.78 -10.91
C LEU A 7 -16.21 8.07 -12.21
N THR A 8 -16.88 8.43 -13.30
CA THR A 8 -16.63 7.84 -14.62
C THR A 8 -15.31 8.38 -15.18
N VAL A 9 -14.41 7.47 -15.53
CA VAL A 9 -13.16 7.78 -16.22
C VAL A 9 -13.03 6.91 -17.46
N SER A 10 -12.55 7.50 -18.56
CA SER A 10 -12.37 6.79 -19.83
C SER A 10 -10.89 6.81 -20.23
N PRO A 11 -10.22 5.65 -20.37
CA PRO A 11 -8.88 5.62 -20.95
C PRO A 11 -8.92 5.95 -22.44
N LYS A 12 -7.82 6.49 -22.96
CA LYS A 12 -7.67 6.74 -24.41
C LYS A 12 -7.69 5.45 -25.24
N ILE A 13 -7.22 4.36 -24.66
CA ILE A 13 -7.18 3.03 -25.28
C ILE A 13 -7.97 2.10 -24.35
N LEU A 14 -9.05 1.52 -24.87
CA LEU A 14 -9.89 0.58 -24.12
C LEU A 14 -9.27 -0.82 -24.20
N PRO A 15 -9.09 -1.52 -23.07
CA PRO A 15 -8.61 -2.90 -23.09
C PRO A 15 -9.66 -3.81 -23.71
N VAL A 16 -9.31 -4.53 -24.76
CA VAL A 16 -10.24 -5.44 -25.45
C VAL A 16 -10.73 -6.57 -24.53
N LEU A 17 -9.87 -7.03 -23.61
CA LEU A 17 -10.17 -8.13 -22.69
C LEU A 17 -10.87 -7.70 -21.39
N ASP A 18 -10.90 -6.40 -21.09
CA ASP A 18 -11.58 -5.83 -19.93
C ASP A 18 -12.18 -4.46 -20.30
N PRO A 19 -13.33 -4.45 -21.01
CA PRO A 19 -13.96 -3.21 -21.47
C PRO A 19 -14.43 -2.30 -20.33
N GLU A 20 -14.63 -2.85 -19.12
CA GLU A 20 -15.05 -2.12 -17.93
C GLU A 20 -13.86 -1.63 -17.09
N PHE A 21 -12.63 -1.89 -17.54
CA PHE A 21 -11.42 -1.50 -16.83
C PHE A 21 -11.38 -0.01 -16.54
N GLN A 22 -11.20 0.32 -15.27
CA GLN A 22 -10.99 1.69 -14.82
C GLN A 22 -9.54 1.87 -14.35
N PRO A 23 -8.70 2.61 -15.10
CA PRO A 23 -7.31 2.82 -14.70
C PRO A 23 -7.25 3.59 -13.38
N ALA A 24 -6.60 2.99 -12.38
CA ALA A 24 -6.45 3.62 -11.05
C ALA A 24 -5.81 5.01 -11.13
N ALA A 25 -4.88 5.22 -12.07
CA ALA A 25 -4.25 6.53 -12.27
C ALA A 25 -5.24 7.61 -12.73
N LEU A 26 -6.18 7.27 -13.62
CA LEU A 26 -7.22 8.21 -14.08
C LEU A 26 -8.26 8.43 -12.99
N TRP A 27 -8.71 7.36 -12.33
CA TRP A 27 -9.68 7.44 -11.25
C TRP A 27 -9.17 8.32 -10.09
N ASN A 28 -7.92 8.12 -9.65
CA ASN A 28 -7.29 8.95 -8.61
C ASN A 28 -7.12 10.41 -9.02
N ARG A 29 -6.97 10.70 -10.32
CA ARG A 29 -6.88 12.08 -10.82
C ARG A 29 -8.25 12.75 -10.79
N ALA A 30 -9.29 12.06 -11.28
CA ALA A 30 -10.66 12.55 -11.26
C ALA A 30 -11.19 12.74 -9.82
N TYR A 31 -10.91 11.79 -8.92
CA TYR A 31 -11.26 11.91 -7.50
C TYR A 31 -10.63 13.15 -6.86
N ARG A 32 -9.32 13.37 -7.05
CA ARG A 32 -8.64 14.57 -6.51
C ARG A 32 -9.18 15.88 -7.09
N GLN A 33 -9.59 15.89 -8.36
CA GLN A 33 -10.26 17.06 -8.96
C GLN A 33 -11.63 17.32 -8.32
N ALA A 34 -12.41 16.27 -8.06
CA ALA A 34 -13.68 16.39 -7.35
C ALA A 34 -13.48 16.93 -5.92
N VAL A 35 -12.48 16.42 -5.20
CA VAL A 35 -12.10 16.91 -3.85
C VAL A 35 -11.74 18.40 -3.90
N ALA A 36 -10.90 18.82 -4.84
CA ALA A 36 -10.52 20.22 -4.99
C ALA A 36 -11.73 21.13 -5.32
N SER A 37 -12.68 20.63 -6.10
CA SER A 37 -13.87 21.39 -6.50
C SER A 37 -14.91 21.51 -5.38
N ALA A 38 -14.98 20.51 -4.50
CA ALA A 38 -15.98 20.43 -3.44
C ALA A 38 -15.52 21.01 -2.08
N GLY A 39 -14.25 21.41 -1.96
CA GLY A 39 -13.68 21.84 -0.67
C GLY A 39 -13.46 20.65 0.27
N GLY A 40 -12.49 19.80 -0.06
CA GLY A 40 -12.21 18.56 0.65
C GLY A 40 -11.88 18.70 2.14
N SER A 41 -12.12 17.62 2.88
CA SER A 41 -11.70 17.47 4.28
C SER A 41 -10.31 16.86 4.35
N LYS A 42 -9.45 17.41 5.22
CA LYS A 42 -8.09 16.88 5.46
C LYS A 42 -8.15 15.48 6.07
N LEU A 43 -7.29 14.59 5.57
CA LEU A 43 -7.10 13.25 6.10
C LEU A 43 -5.60 12.91 6.13
N ALA A 44 -5.18 12.15 7.13
CA ALA A 44 -3.84 11.58 7.15
C ALA A 44 -3.87 10.10 7.54
N LEU A 45 -3.00 9.31 6.89
CA LEU A 45 -2.77 7.91 7.22
C LEU A 45 -1.33 7.78 7.70
N ALA A 46 -1.14 7.51 8.99
CA ALA A 46 0.18 7.22 9.55
C ALA A 46 0.33 5.71 9.76
N LEU A 47 1.34 5.11 9.14
CA LEU A 47 1.64 3.69 9.21
C LEU A 47 2.87 3.49 10.08
N GLU A 48 2.68 2.86 11.24
CA GLU A 48 3.76 2.53 12.18
C GLU A 48 4.27 1.10 11.98
N ARG A 49 5.59 0.95 12.03
CA ARG A 49 6.34 -0.30 11.85
C ARG A 49 7.26 -0.57 13.03
N GLY A 50 7.87 -1.75 13.04
CA GLY A 50 8.91 -2.13 13.99
C GLY A 50 10.02 -1.06 14.11
N GLY A 51 10.53 -0.87 15.33
CA GLY A 51 11.54 0.16 15.62
C GLY A 51 10.97 1.59 15.73
N GLY A 52 9.64 1.75 15.75
CA GLY A 52 8.97 3.04 15.88
C GLY A 52 9.10 3.91 14.64
N ALA A 53 9.28 3.31 13.46
CA ALA A 53 9.28 4.01 12.18
C ALA A 53 7.85 4.31 11.76
N VAL A 54 7.60 5.52 11.26
CA VAL A 54 6.27 6.00 10.88
C VAL A 54 6.33 6.65 9.50
N SER A 55 5.56 6.13 8.55
CA SER A 55 5.28 6.81 7.27
C SER A 55 3.95 7.52 7.34
N VAL A 56 3.89 8.80 6.99
CA VAL A 56 2.63 9.57 6.99
C VAL A 56 2.27 10.00 5.58
N PHE A 57 1.09 9.60 5.12
CA PHE A 57 0.51 10.07 3.87
C PHE A 57 -0.61 11.08 4.19
N ARG A 58 -0.44 12.33 3.76
CA ARG A 58 -1.45 13.39 3.91
C ARG A 58 -2.21 13.53 2.60
N THR A 59 -3.53 13.59 2.69
CA THR A 59 -4.43 13.73 1.55
C THR A 59 -5.68 14.52 1.95
N GLU A 60 -6.56 14.71 0.99
CA GLU A 60 -7.90 15.26 1.19
C GLU A 60 -8.93 14.30 0.62
N VAL A 61 -10.12 14.30 1.21
CA VAL A 61 -11.25 13.47 0.80
C VAL A 61 -12.49 14.34 0.61
N LEU A 62 -13.49 13.85 -0.13
CA LEU A 62 -14.76 14.55 -0.23
C LEU A 62 -15.42 14.63 1.16
N PRO A 63 -16.29 15.61 1.45
CA PRO A 63 -17.11 15.60 2.66
C PRO A 63 -17.81 14.24 2.82
N HIS A 64 -17.56 13.52 3.91
CA HIS A 64 -17.88 12.09 4.04
C HIS A 64 -19.35 11.83 4.38
N HIS A 65 -20.26 12.25 3.51
CA HIS A 65 -21.69 12.07 3.69
C HIS A 65 -22.41 11.80 2.36
N GLY A 66 -23.58 11.17 2.41
CA GLY A 66 -24.42 10.93 1.23
C GLY A 66 -23.67 10.22 0.09
N ALA A 67 -23.77 10.79 -1.11
CA ALA A 67 -23.15 10.28 -2.33
C ALA A 67 -21.60 10.14 -2.27
N ASN A 68 -20.92 10.90 -1.41
CA ASN A 68 -19.47 10.92 -1.33
C ASN A 68 -18.89 9.73 -0.55
N VAL A 69 -19.67 9.14 0.37
CA VAL A 69 -19.24 8.01 1.21
C VAL A 69 -18.62 6.88 0.38
N PRO A 70 -19.31 6.30 -0.63
CA PRO A 70 -18.75 5.21 -1.43
C PRO A 70 -17.50 5.62 -2.24
N LEU A 71 -17.39 6.89 -2.66
CA LEU A 71 -16.22 7.40 -3.37
C LEU A 71 -15.00 7.46 -2.43
N ASN A 72 -15.16 8.03 -1.24
CA ASN A 72 -14.12 8.06 -0.22
C ASN A 72 -13.70 6.65 0.19
N GLN A 73 -14.67 5.76 0.40
CA GLN A 73 -14.40 4.36 0.73
C GLN A 73 -13.55 3.70 -0.35
N ARG A 74 -13.95 3.78 -1.63
CA ARG A 74 -13.15 3.21 -2.74
C ARG A 74 -11.74 3.80 -2.78
N TYR A 75 -11.60 5.12 -2.65
CA TYR A 75 -10.30 5.79 -2.66
C TYR A 75 -9.40 5.32 -1.52
N LEU A 76 -9.91 5.36 -0.29
CA LEU A 76 -9.13 5.10 0.93
C LEU A 76 -8.83 3.62 1.13
N GLU A 77 -9.74 2.73 0.74
CA GLU A 77 -9.47 1.29 0.77
C GLU A 77 -8.26 0.95 -0.09
N ARG A 78 -8.26 1.43 -1.35
CA ARG A 78 -7.19 1.18 -2.32
C ARG A 78 -5.90 1.90 -1.91
N LEU A 79 -5.99 3.13 -1.42
CA LEU A 79 -4.85 3.90 -0.93
C LEU A 79 -4.20 3.22 0.28
N LEU A 80 -4.98 2.81 1.29
CA LEU A 80 -4.44 2.14 2.46
C LEU A 80 -3.79 0.81 2.07
N LYS A 81 -4.41 0.02 1.18
CA LYS A 81 -3.78 -1.20 0.67
C LYS A 81 -2.44 -0.88 0.00
N PHE A 82 -2.41 0.10 -0.90
CA PHE A 82 -1.18 0.51 -1.57
C PHE A 82 -0.09 0.89 -0.56
N LEU A 83 -0.41 1.72 0.45
CA LEU A 83 0.54 2.17 1.46
C LEU A 83 1.02 1.02 2.34
N LEU A 84 0.13 0.13 2.76
CA LEU A 84 0.48 -1.04 3.56
C LEU A 84 1.44 -1.98 2.81
N TRP A 85 1.22 -2.20 1.52
CA TRP A 85 2.10 -3.05 0.69
C TRP A 85 3.39 -2.34 0.25
N GLN A 86 3.37 -1.01 0.12
CA GLN A 86 4.57 -0.24 -0.21
C GLN A 86 5.49 -0.03 0.99
N LYS A 87 4.91 0.24 2.17
CA LYS A 87 5.64 0.67 3.37
C LYS A 87 5.71 -0.41 4.43
N GLY A 88 4.68 -1.25 4.55
CA GLY A 88 4.44 -2.09 5.72
C GLY A 88 3.86 -1.30 6.89
N GLY A 89 3.38 -2.03 7.89
CA GLY A 89 2.88 -1.47 9.14
C GLY A 89 1.94 -2.43 9.84
N TYR A 90 1.90 -2.35 11.17
CA TYR A 90 0.93 -3.07 11.99
C TYR A 90 -0.04 -2.13 12.69
N ARG A 91 0.24 -0.82 12.75
CA ARG A 91 -0.69 0.16 13.32
C ARG A 91 -0.88 1.32 12.36
N VAL A 92 -2.12 1.65 12.10
CA VAL A 92 -2.55 2.71 11.18
C VAL A 92 -3.36 3.73 11.96
N THR A 93 -2.80 4.93 12.15
CA THR A 93 -3.55 6.06 12.68
C THR A 93 -4.22 6.80 11.53
N VAL A 94 -5.55 6.86 11.55
CA VAL A 94 -6.38 7.60 10.59
C VAL A 94 -6.74 8.95 11.22
N GLY A 95 -6.08 10.00 10.78
CA GLY A 95 -6.33 11.37 11.21
C GLY A 95 -7.40 12.06 10.40
N GLY A 96 -8.36 12.69 11.06
CA GLY A 96 -9.44 13.45 10.42
C GLY A 96 -10.80 12.87 10.81
N ASP A 97 -11.47 12.26 9.85
CA ASP A 97 -12.84 11.77 10.03
C ASP A 97 -12.89 10.42 10.79
N PRO A 98 -13.55 10.35 11.97
CA PRO A 98 -13.62 9.12 12.76
C PRO A 98 -14.51 8.04 12.14
N GLU A 99 -15.48 8.39 11.29
CA GLU A 99 -16.34 7.39 10.63
C GLU A 99 -15.55 6.60 9.59
N ILE A 100 -14.65 7.28 8.88
CA ILE A 100 -13.69 6.65 7.95
C ILE A 100 -12.78 5.68 8.70
N ALA A 101 -12.25 6.07 9.86
CA ALA A 101 -11.39 5.22 10.67
C ALA A 101 -12.11 3.94 11.13
N ARG A 102 -13.33 4.08 11.65
CA ARG A 102 -14.19 2.96 12.05
C ARG A 102 -14.50 2.03 10.88
N TRP A 103 -14.86 2.58 9.72
CA TRP A 103 -15.12 1.76 8.55
C TRP A 103 -13.85 1.02 8.07
N LEU A 104 -12.67 1.66 8.12
CA LEU A 104 -11.41 0.97 7.80
C LEU A 104 -11.10 -0.15 8.81
N GLN A 105 -11.39 0.03 10.10
CA GLN A 105 -11.26 -1.04 11.11
C GLN A 105 -12.09 -2.28 10.73
N GLU A 106 -13.31 -2.08 10.24
CA GLU A 106 -14.17 -3.18 9.78
C GLU A 106 -13.60 -3.85 8.52
N VAL A 107 -13.17 -3.04 7.54
CA VAL A 107 -12.60 -3.52 6.27
C VAL A 107 -11.34 -4.37 6.49
N TYR A 108 -10.44 -3.89 7.33
CA TYR A 108 -9.15 -4.51 7.65
C TYR A 108 -9.20 -5.35 8.94
N GLY A 109 -10.38 -5.67 9.45
CA GLY A 109 -10.53 -6.56 10.59
C GLY A 109 -10.32 -8.04 10.24
N PRO A 110 -10.22 -8.93 11.25
CA PRO A 110 -9.99 -10.36 11.04
C PRO A 110 -11.10 -11.08 10.24
N LYS A 111 -12.30 -10.49 10.19
CA LYS A 111 -13.45 -10.96 9.40
C LYS A 111 -13.83 -10.03 8.25
N GLY A 112 -13.05 -8.97 8.03
CA GLY A 112 -13.31 -7.97 7.00
C GLY A 112 -12.95 -8.45 5.60
N PRO A 113 -13.37 -7.74 4.54
CA PRO A 113 -12.96 -8.01 3.16
C PRO A 113 -11.44 -7.96 2.92
N ARG A 114 -10.66 -7.38 3.85
CA ARG A 114 -9.19 -7.37 3.85
C ARG A 114 -8.59 -8.22 4.97
N ALA A 115 -9.31 -9.25 5.42
CA ALA A 115 -8.80 -10.19 6.43
C ALA A 115 -7.49 -10.89 6.02
N PHE A 116 -7.23 -11.06 4.71
CA PHE A 116 -5.93 -11.52 4.23
C PHE A 116 -4.82 -10.53 4.59
N ASP A 117 -5.00 -9.24 4.26
CA ASP A 117 -4.04 -8.18 4.56
C ASP A 117 -3.82 -8.05 6.08
N TYR A 118 -4.88 -8.17 6.89
CA TYR A 118 -4.80 -8.21 8.37
C TYR A 118 -3.85 -9.31 8.87
N ARG A 119 -4.09 -10.57 8.47
CA ARG A 119 -3.30 -11.72 8.91
C ARG A 119 -1.87 -11.67 8.38
N PHE A 120 -1.71 -11.35 7.10
CA PHE A 120 -0.41 -11.36 6.46
C PHE A 120 0.48 -10.22 6.99
N LEU A 121 0.02 -8.98 6.91
CA LEU A 121 0.85 -7.82 7.30
C LEU A 121 0.97 -7.70 8.82
N GLY A 122 -0.11 -7.94 9.56
CA GLY A 122 -0.09 -7.94 11.01
C GLY A 122 0.63 -9.18 11.56
N GLU A 123 -0.08 -10.30 11.58
CA GLU A 123 0.31 -11.47 12.37
C GLU A 123 1.58 -12.16 11.83
N GLN A 124 1.73 -12.26 10.51
CA GLN A 124 2.87 -12.98 9.91
C GLN A 124 4.11 -12.09 9.77
N VAL A 125 3.98 -10.91 9.16
CA VAL A 125 5.11 -10.01 8.88
C VAL A 125 5.54 -9.25 10.13
N ASN A 126 4.60 -8.59 10.82
CA ASN A 126 4.93 -7.74 11.97
C ASN A 126 4.80 -8.46 13.32
N ARG A 127 4.30 -9.69 13.34
CA ARG A 127 4.06 -10.50 14.56
C ARG A 127 3.19 -9.78 15.59
N ARG A 128 2.23 -8.98 15.11
CA ARG A 128 1.27 -8.18 15.91
C ARG A 128 -0.05 -8.07 15.16
N PRO A 129 -1.20 -7.94 15.83
CA PRO A 129 -2.45 -7.62 15.12
C PRO A 129 -2.30 -6.35 14.27
N LEU A 130 -2.94 -6.32 13.09
CA LEU A 130 -3.08 -5.07 12.35
C LEU A 130 -4.16 -4.22 13.04
N GLU A 131 -3.76 -3.06 13.54
CA GLU A 131 -4.60 -2.12 14.28
C GLU A 131 -4.86 -0.88 13.43
N ILE A 132 -6.11 -0.42 13.42
CA ILE A 132 -6.50 0.86 12.84
C ILE A 132 -7.13 1.69 13.96
N GLU A 133 -6.73 2.94 14.10
CA GLU A 133 -7.22 3.83 15.16
C GLU A 133 -7.59 5.20 14.58
N ALA A 134 -8.56 5.86 15.21
CA ALA A 134 -8.96 7.21 14.85
C ALA A 134 -8.09 8.24 15.62
N SER A 135 -7.79 9.36 14.97
CA SER A 135 -7.17 10.51 15.63
C SER A 135 -7.68 11.82 15.03
N ALA A 136 -7.55 12.92 15.77
CA ALA A 136 -7.68 14.24 15.18
C ALA A 136 -6.54 14.46 14.17
N PHE A 137 -6.77 15.22 13.10
CA PHE A 137 -5.77 15.43 12.05
C PHE A 137 -4.46 16.01 12.59
N GLU A 138 -4.55 16.93 13.56
CA GLU A 138 -3.43 17.62 14.20
C GLU A 138 -2.65 16.72 15.17
N ARG A 139 -3.25 15.60 15.60
CA ARG A 139 -2.66 14.64 16.55
C ARG A 139 -2.06 13.43 15.86
N VAL A 140 -2.08 13.37 14.53
CA VAL A 140 -1.39 12.31 13.80
C VAL A 140 0.11 12.39 14.06
N PRO A 141 0.77 11.26 14.38
CA PRO A 141 2.20 11.25 14.66
C PRO A 141 3.00 11.84 13.48
N GLY A 142 4.12 12.49 13.80
CA GLY A 142 5.07 12.96 12.79
C GLY A 142 5.69 11.80 12.02
N GLY A 143 6.03 12.03 10.75
CA GLY A 143 6.77 11.07 9.96
C GLY A 143 8.16 10.84 10.57
N LYS A 144 8.53 9.57 10.73
CA LYS A 144 9.82 9.13 11.25
C LYS A 144 10.30 7.95 10.42
N GLU A 145 11.02 8.24 9.34
CA GLU A 145 11.62 7.19 8.52
C GLU A 145 12.98 6.80 9.10
N THR A 146 13.19 5.50 9.30
CA THR A 146 14.51 4.95 9.62
C THR A 146 15.11 4.38 8.35
N ALA A 147 16.14 5.05 7.83
CA ALA A 147 16.98 4.45 6.80
C ALA A 147 17.96 3.51 7.50
N VAL A 148 17.80 2.20 7.30
CA VAL A 148 18.89 1.27 7.55
C VAL A 148 19.74 1.28 6.29
N PRO A 149 21.03 1.65 6.34
CA PRO A 149 21.87 1.50 5.18
C PRO A 149 21.81 0.03 4.74
N LEU A 150 21.51 -0.20 3.47
CA LEU A 150 21.72 -1.51 2.83
C LEU A 150 23.22 -1.77 2.95
N GLY A 151 23.61 -2.45 4.02
CA GLY A 151 25.01 -2.69 4.34
C GLY A 151 25.65 -3.37 3.15
N ARG A 152 26.62 -2.68 2.53
CA ARG A 152 27.50 -3.22 1.49
C ARG A 152 28.52 -4.14 2.17
N HIS A 153 28.02 -5.17 2.86
CA HIS A 153 28.82 -6.14 3.57
C HIS A 153 29.55 -7.02 2.54
N LEU A 154 30.45 -6.44 1.74
CA LEU A 154 31.10 -7.13 0.64
C LEU A 154 32.22 -8.05 1.14
N ASP A 155 32.61 -7.91 2.40
CA ASP A 155 33.62 -8.73 3.05
C ASP A 155 33.25 -10.21 3.10
N GLY A 156 34.30 -11.04 3.07
CA GLY A 156 34.18 -12.50 3.11
C GLY A 156 33.74 -13.12 1.78
N TYR A 157 33.29 -14.36 1.87
CA TYR A 157 32.80 -15.17 0.75
C TYR A 157 31.26 -15.13 0.74
N ARG A 158 30.66 -14.85 -0.41
CA ARG A 158 29.19 -14.84 -0.56
C ARG A 158 28.75 -15.53 -1.83
N ILE A 159 27.56 -16.10 -1.79
CA ILE A 159 26.87 -16.69 -2.94
C ILE A 159 25.53 -15.96 -3.09
N GLY A 160 25.25 -15.50 -4.30
CA GLY A 160 23.92 -15.04 -4.72
C GLY A 160 23.35 -16.02 -5.73
N PHE A 161 22.08 -16.35 -5.58
CA PHE A 161 21.33 -17.14 -6.55
C PHE A 161 20.09 -16.36 -6.97
N ASP A 162 19.81 -16.35 -8.27
CA ASP A 162 18.62 -15.78 -8.86
C ASP A 162 17.86 -16.91 -9.57
N LEU A 163 16.60 -17.09 -9.19
CA LEU A 163 15.73 -18.13 -9.73
C LEU A 163 14.71 -17.44 -10.64
N GLY A 164 14.98 -17.51 -11.93
CA GLY A 164 14.06 -17.09 -12.97
C GLY A 164 13.11 -18.21 -13.39
N ALA A 165 12.13 -17.86 -14.22
CA ALA A 165 11.26 -18.86 -14.83
C ALA A 165 11.98 -19.70 -15.91
N SER A 166 13.02 -19.16 -16.55
CA SER A 166 13.72 -19.74 -17.71
C SER A 166 15.13 -20.24 -17.41
N ASP A 167 15.68 -19.90 -16.26
CA ASP A 167 17.06 -20.18 -15.88
C ASP A 167 17.26 -20.02 -14.37
N ARG A 168 18.37 -20.59 -13.92
CA ARG A 168 18.96 -20.29 -12.62
C ARG A 168 20.31 -19.60 -12.84
N LYS A 169 20.56 -18.52 -12.13
CA LYS A 169 21.86 -17.85 -12.09
C LYS A 169 22.49 -18.01 -10.72
N CYS A 170 23.79 -18.27 -10.68
CA CYS A 170 24.55 -18.33 -9.44
C CYS A 170 25.83 -17.52 -9.61
N ALA A 171 26.16 -16.68 -8.63
CA ALA A 171 27.43 -15.97 -8.59
C ALA A 171 28.04 -16.07 -7.19
N ALA A 172 29.35 -16.29 -7.13
CA ALA A 172 30.11 -16.22 -5.89
C ALA A 172 31.06 -15.01 -5.94
N VAL A 173 31.14 -14.29 -4.82
CA VAL A 173 32.01 -13.11 -4.66
C VAL A 173 32.92 -13.24 -3.44
N VAL A 174 34.11 -12.64 -3.53
CA VAL A 174 35.06 -12.45 -2.43
C VAL A 174 35.39 -10.98 -2.31
N GLY A 175 35.09 -10.35 -1.17
CA GLY A 175 35.34 -8.90 -1.02
C GLY A 175 34.60 -8.06 -2.06
N GLY A 176 33.42 -8.51 -2.52
CA GLY A 176 32.65 -7.89 -3.59
C GLY A 176 33.16 -8.10 -5.02
N LYS A 177 34.24 -8.87 -5.22
CA LYS A 177 34.73 -9.25 -6.55
C LYS A 177 34.18 -10.62 -6.93
N VAL A 178 33.62 -10.74 -8.13
CA VAL A 178 33.12 -12.02 -8.67
C VAL A 178 34.29 -12.98 -8.87
N ILE A 179 34.21 -14.17 -8.27
CA ILE A 179 35.16 -15.28 -8.47
C ILE A 179 34.54 -16.44 -9.24
N PHE A 180 33.22 -16.47 -9.34
CA PHE A 180 32.46 -17.47 -10.07
C PHE A 180 31.12 -16.88 -10.51
N SER A 181 30.69 -17.21 -11.73
CA SER A 181 29.35 -16.90 -12.23
C SER A 181 28.93 -17.97 -13.22
N GLU A 182 27.72 -18.49 -13.06
CA GLU A 182 27.08 -19.39 -14.02
C GLU A 182 25.62 -19.00 -14.24
N GLU A 183 25.12 -19.31 -15.43
CA GLU A 183 23.72 -19.25 -15.79
C GLU A 183 23.38 -20.57 -16.46
N VAL A 184 22.38 -21.25 -15.91
CA VAL A 184 21.94 -22.55 -16.40
C VAL A 184 20.48 -22.43 -16.82
N PRO A 185 20.16 -22.64 -18.10
CA PRO A 185 18.78 -22.72 -18.55
C PRO A 185 18.00 -23.74 -17.71
N TRP A 186 16.80 -23.32 -17.30
CA TRP A 186 15.87 -24.11 -16.51
C TRP A 186 14.54 -24.05 -17.23
N ASP A 187 13.99 -25.20 -17.61
CA ASP A 187 12.60 -25.31 -18.04
C ASP A 187 11.82 -26.10 -16.97
N PRO A 188 10.94 -25.48 -16.18
CA PRO A 188 10.15 -26.19 -15.18
C PRO A 188 8.99 -26.98 -15.79
N SER A 189 8.77 -26.90 -17.11
CA SER A 189 7.66 -27.57 -17.82
C SER A 189 7.82 -29.09 -17.87
#